data_AF-A0ABD2MLS7-F1
#
_entry.id   AF-A0ABD2MLS7-F1
#
_cell.length_a   1.000
_cell.length_b   1.000
_cell.length_c   1.000
_cell.angle_alpha   90.00
_cell.angle_beta   90.00
_cell.angle_gamma   90.00
#
_symmetry.space_group_name_H-M   'P 1'
#
loop_
_entity.id
_entity.type
_entity.pdbx_description
1 polymer ?
#
loop_
_entity_poly.entity_id
_entity_poly.type
_entity_poly.pdbx_seq_one_letter_code
_entity_poly.pdbx_strand_id
1 'polypeptide(L)'
;MENRRGHHDTKNRQTEERTQQLQTHKLAVIHEQSNRKVDIPKNEEIRRRKQHNPNSPIWIQNRTCYNTPASKINGRHKRKKLNISTPSGGAFLDIEKAFDKVWHEALLYKMKKTRFPKKLTNITRSYLQHRKFIVRIENARSEEKKIQAGVLQGSILGPLLFNIFISDIPKMKHSKIAQFADDTAIYTSNRNKKTLTRRLQEDIDELVEYFKKWRIKVNAKKTVAVYFDYKARKKDTEKPEEITIENQKVKWQDEAKYLGVLIDKNLKFNSQIEENTRKAKQLHGYLYPLLNKKSKLTLENKMKIIKTIIIPSITYAGEIWHTTTQTHRKRTLQETLNKIVRTATGGPWYISNQQIREEVGIQTLQELITRKTEKFLTNIEEHQNEEINKIIQTKTRKTDKITSLLKWKRTHEDTKTIDDSNKRRRIT
;
A
#
# COMPACT_ATOMS: atom_id res chain seq x y z
N MET A 1 40.10 19.33 -32.95
CA MET A 1 38.70 19.05 -32.50
C MET A 1 38.59 17.78 -31.62
N GLU A 2 39.68 17.13 -31.20
CA GLU A 2 39.63 15.90 -30.38
C GLU A 2 39.62 16.11 -28.85
N ASN A 3 40.07 17.26 -28.33
CA ASN A 3 40.13 17.48 -26.88
C ASN A 3 38.79 17.78 -26.18
N ARG A 4 37.67 17.90 -26.91
CA ARG A 4 36.33 18.12 -26.32
C ARG A 4 35.50 16.85 -26.13
N ARG A 5 35.88 15.71 -26.74
CA ARG A 5 35.17 14.42 -26.57
C ARG A 5 35.65 13.67 -25.31
N GLY A 6 36.96 13.67 -25.03
CA GLY A 6 37.52 12.99 -23.84
C GLY A 6 37.10 13.58 -22.48
N HIS A 7 36.74 14.87 -22.41
CA HIS A 7 36.24 15.53 -21.20
C HIS A 7 34.74 15.27 -20.92
N HIS A 8 33.98 14.86 -21.94
CA HIS A 8 32.55 14.56 -21.81
C HIS A 8 32.32 13.11 -21.38
N ASP A 9 33.17 12.18 -21.84
CA ASP A 9 33.12 10.76 -21.45
C ASP A 9 33.67 10.49 -20.04
N THR A 10 34.70 11.24 -19.61
CA THR A 10 35.23 11.14 -18.23
C THR A 10 34.25 11.70 -17.20
N LYS A 11 33.49 12.77 -17.53
CA LYS A 11 32.40 13.28 -16.68
C LYS A 11 31.24 12.31 -16.56
N ASN A 12 30.82 11.65 -17.64
CA ASN A 12 29.74 10.66 -17.56
C ASN A 12 30.15 9.42 -16.74
N ARG A 13 31.39 8.92 -16.90
CA ARG A 13 31.92 7.82 -16.07
C ARG A 13 31.99 8.17 -14.58
N GLN A 14 32.45 9.37 -14.23
CA GLN A 14 32.49 9.81 -12.83
C GLN A 14 31.10 10.03 -12.23
N THR A 15 30.11 10.40 -13.04
CA THR A 15 28.71 10.56 -12.60
C THR A 15 28.04 9.20 -12.39
N GLU A 16 28.31 8.21 -13.25
CA GLU A 16 27.84 6.84 -13.09
C GLU A 16 28.50 6.13 -11.90
N GLU A 17 29.81 6.31 -11.69
CA GLU A 17 30.53 5.80 -10.51
C GLU A 17 30.02 6.43 -9.21
N ARG A 18 29.68 7.73 -9.20
CA ARG A 18 29.06 8.40 -8.04
C ARG A 18 27.63 7.92 -7.78
N THR A 19 26.87 7.60 -8.82
CA THR A 19 25.50 7.07 -8.69
C THR A 19 25.52 5.63 -8.18
N GLN A 20 26.49 4.83 -8.61
CA GLN A 20 26.76 3.49 -8.08
C GLN A 20 27.28 3.56 -6.63
N GLN A 21 28.18 4.49 -6.29
CA GLN A 21 28.65 4.71 -4.92
C GLN A 21 27.54 5.16 -3.96
N LEU A 22 26.61 6.02 -4.41
CA LEU A 22 25.42 6.44 -3.65
C LEU A 22 24.39 5.31 -3.48
N GLN A 23 24.27 4.40 -4.46
CA GLN A 23 23.43 3.21 -4.34
C GLN A 23 24.06 2.16 -3.40
N THR A 24 25.38 1.94 -3.46
CA THR A 24 26.09 1.05 -2.52
C THR A 24 26.10 1.62 -1.10
N HIS A 25 26.15 2.95 -0.91
CA HIS A 25 26.07 3.56 0.41
C HIS A 25 24.64 3.49 1.00
N LYS A 26 23.59 3.63 0.17
CA LYS A 26 22.20 3.38 0.60
C LYS A 26 21.95 1.91 0.97
N LEU A 27 22.58 0.96 0.27
CA LEU A 27 22.51 -0.47 0.60
C LEU A 27 23.35 -0.82 1.83
N ALA A 28 24.50 -0.18 2.03
CA ALA A 28 25.35 -0.35 3.22
C ALA A 28 24.68 0.16 4.49
N VAL A 29 23.93 1.28 4.43
CA VAL A 29 23.14 1.79 5.57
C VAL A 29 21.97 0.85 5.92
N ILE A 30 21.38 0.18 4.92
CA ILE A 30 20.34 -0.85 5.14
C ILE A 30 20.96 -2.12 5.73
N HIS A 31 22.20 -2.46 5.35
CA HIS A 31 22.93 -3.63 5.85
C HIS A 31 23.52 -3.41 7.27
N GLU A 32 23.91 -2.18 7.62
CA GLU A 32 24.42 -1.83 8.95
C GLU A 32 23.29 -1.78 10.00
N GLN A 33 22.06 -1.42 9.59
CA GLN A 33 20.86 -1.55 10.43
C GLN A 33 20.40 -3.00 10.63
N SER A 34 20.91 -3.94 9.82
CA SER A 34 20.63 -5.38 9.94
C SER A 34 21.57 -6.08 10.94
N ASN A 35 22.79 -5.59 11.17
CA ASN A 35 23.85 -6.36 11.82
C ASN A 35 24.37 -5.85 13.18
N ARG A 36 23.76 -4.84 13.81
CA ARG A 36 24.03 -4.58 15.24
C ARG A 36 23.21 -5.53 16.11
N LYS A 37 23.85 -6.64 16.53
CA LYS A 37 23.44 -7.44 17.68
C LYS A 37 23.53 -6.56 18.93
N VAL A 38 22.39 -6.05 19.38
CA VAL A 38 22.17 -5.64 20.76
C VAL A 38 20.83 -6.22 21.15
N ASP A 39 20.86 -7.12 22.13
CA ASP A 39 19.71 -7.88 22.64
C ASP A 39 18.65 -6.94 23.23
N ILE A 40 17.61 -6.63 22.45
CA ILE A 40 16.38 -5.96 22.93
C ILE A 40 15.18 -6.58 22.16
N PRO A 41 14.04 -6.92 22.80
CA PRO A 41 13.00 -7.76 22.21
C PRO A 41 12.27 -7.08 21.03
N LYS A 42 12.48 -7.59 19.80
CA LYS A 42 12.04 -7.02 18.51
C LYS A 42 10.53 -7.04 18.20
N ASN A 43 9.64 -7.41 19.13
CA ASN A 43 8.22 -7.61 18.83
C ASN A 43 7.27 -6.46 19.23
N GLU A 44 7.73 -5.41 19.92
CA GLU A 44 6.87 -4.27 20.28
C GLU A 44 7.00 -3.05 19.35
N GLU A 45 8.11 -2.88 18.63
CA GLU A 45 8.42 -1.63 17.94
C GLU A 45 7.75 -1.51 16.55
N ILE A 46 7.47 -2.64 15.89
CA ILE A 46 6.64 -2.69 14.67
C ILE A 46 5.14 -2.54 15.00
N ARG A 47 4.73 -2.89 16.22
CA ARG A 47 3.34 -2.71 16.70
C ARG A 47 3.00 -1.23 16.90
N ARG A 48 3.94 -0.40 17.38
CA ARG A 48 3.68 1.02 17.67
C ARG A 48 3.61 1.93 16.43
N ARG A 49 4.26 1.57 15.31
CA ARG A 49 4.17 2.33 14.04
C ARG A 49 2.80 2.29 13.37
N LYS A 50 1.94 1.33 13.73
CA LYS A 50 0.56 1.19 13.21
C LYS A 50 -0.51 1.85 14.06
N GLN A 51 -0.15 2.38 15.23
CA GLN A 51 -1.11 2.53 16.33
C GLN A 51 -1.90 3.85 16.35
N HIS A 52 -1.65 4.82 15.46
CA HIS A 52 -2.27 6.16 15.57
C HIS A 52 -2.83 6.75 14.27
N ASN A 53 -3.28 5.92 13.32
CA ASN A 53 -4.10 6.43 12.21
C ASN A 53 -5.18 5.41 11.81
N PRO A 54 -6.45 5.59 12.23
CA PRO A 54 -7.56 4.67 11.91
C PRO A 54 -8.00 4.73 10.44
N ASN A 55 -7.36 5.55 9.61
CA ASN A 55 -7.78 5.88 8.25
C ASN A 55 -6.85 5.33 7.16
N SER A 56 -6.29 4.13 7.39
CA SER A 56 -5.74 3.28 6.32
C SER A 56 -6.89 2.94 5.34
N PRO A 57 -6.66 2.86 4.01
CA PRO A 57 -7.74 2.86 3.02
C PRO A 57 -8.73 1.68 3.14
N ILE A 58 -9.82 1.93 3.86
CA ILE A 58 -10.94 1.01 4.15
C ILE A 58 -11.92 0.86 2.96
N TRP A 59 -11.56 1.32 1.75
CA TRP A 59 -12.45 1.27 0.60
C TRP A 59 -12.80 -0.14 0.07
N ILE A 60 -12.20 -1.23 0.60
CA ILE A 60 -12.31 -2.57 -0.02
C ILE A 60 -12.75 -3.68 0.94
N GLN A 61 -12.96 -3.38 2.22
CA GLN A 61 -13.65 -4.35 3.08
C GLN A 61 -15.15 -4.50 2.73
N ASN A 62 -15.74 -3.63 1.90
CA ASN A 62 -17.07 -3.89 1.33
C ASN A 62 -17.06 -5.04 0.29
N ARG A 63 -15.91 -5.68 0.03
CA ARG A 63 -15.75 -6.80 -0.91
C ARG A 63 -15.06 -8.04 -0.33
N THR A 64 -14.66 -8.07 0.94
CA THR A 64 -14.22 -9.32 1.60
C THR A 64 -15.42 -10.19 1.98
N CYS A 65 -16.28 -10.47 1.01
CA CYS A 65 -17.15 -11.64 1.02
C CYS A 65 -16.42 -12.75 0.27
N TYR A 66 -15.95 -13.71 1.04
CA TYR A 66 -15.24 -14.92 0.63
C TYR A 66 -15.81 -15.54 -0.67
N ASN A 67 -14.95 -15.72 -1.67
CA ASN A 67 -15.12 -16.79 -2.65
C ASN A 67 -14.22 -17.94 -2.19
N THR A 68 -14.82 -18.98 -1.66
CA THR A 68 -14.23 -20.29 -1.37
C THR A 68 -13.55 -20.85 -2.64
N PRO A 69 -12.44 -21.62 -2.54
CA PRO A 69 -11.81 -22.21 -3.71
C PRO A 69 -12.78 -23.17 -4.42
N ALA A 70 -12.84 -23.02 -5.74
CA ALA A 70 -13.50 -23.97 -6.61
C ALA A 70 -12.75 -25.31 -6.59
N SER A 71 -13.20 -26.24 -5.76
CA SER A 71 -13.01 -27.68 -5.97
C SER A 71 -14.35 -28.26 -6.46
N LYS A 72 -14.38 -28.64 -7.74
CA LYS A 72 -15.31 -29.55 -8.42
C LYS A 72 -16.74 -29.66 -7.85
N ILE A 73 -17.70 -28.97 -8.46
CA ILE A 73 -19.08 -29.47 -8.60
C ILE A 73 -19.57 -29.11 -10.00
N ASN A 74 -19.82 -30.13 -10.82
CA ASN A 74 -20.60 -30.03 -12.05
C ASN A 74 -21.96 -29.42 -11.70
N GLY A 75 -22.27 -28.25 -12.24
CA GLY A 75 -23.56 -27.62 -12.02
C GLY A 75 -23.57 -26.19 -12.52
N ARG A 76 -24.34 -25.94 -13.58
CA ARG A 76 -24.66 -24.60 -14.10
C ARG A 76 -25.22 -23.73 -12.98
N HIS A 77 -24.38 -22.93 -12.29
CA HIS A 77 -24.85 -21.96 -11.31
C HIS A 77 -24.35 -20.56 -11.70
N LYS A 78 -25.31 -19.73 -12.10
CA LYS A 78 -25.14 -18.31 -12.45
C LYS A 78 -24.39 -17.58 -11.32
N ARG A 79 -23.25 -16.98 -11.64
CA ARG A 79 -22.49 -16.08 -10.75
C ARG A 79 -23.39 -14.95 -10.24
N LYS A 80 -23.90 -15.05 -9.00
CA LYS A 80 -24.57 -13.93 -8.32
C LYS A 80 -23.51 -12.87 -7.98
N LYS A 81 -23.44 -11.80 -8.78
CA LYS A 81 -22.62 -10.60 -8.50
C LYS A 81 -23.17 -9.90 -7.25
N LEU A 82 -22.37 -9.79 -6.20
CA LEU A 82 -22.71 -9.02 -5.01
C LEU A 82 -22.74 -7.51 -5.35
N ASN A 83 -23.87 -6.87 -5.06
CA ASN A 83 -24.20 -5.49 -5.43
C ASN A 83 -23.53 -4.46 -4.50
N ILE A 84 -22.46 -3.79 -4.95
CA ILE A 84 -22.26 -2.39 -4.54
C ILE A 84 -23.18 -1.57 -5.44
N SER A 85 -24.25 -1.03 -4.87
CA SER A 85 -25.38 -0.48 -5.63
C SER A 85 -25.24 1.01 -5.95
N THR A 86 -24.31 1.70 -5.30
CA THR A 86 -24.26 3.17 -5.28
C THR A 86 -22.96 3.68 -5.91
N PRO A 87 -23.04 4.57 -6.92
CA PRO A 87 -21.87 5.29 -7.40
C PRO A 87 -21.18 6.09 -6.29
N SER A 88 -19.86 6.24 -6.42
CA SER A 88 -19.03 6.98 -5.46
C SER A 88 -18.09 7.94 -6.18
N GLY A 89 -17.77 9.06 -5.55
CA GLY A 89 -16.73 9.98 -6.01
C GLY A 89 -15.62 10.02 -4.98
N GLY A 90 -14.37 9.98 -5.43
CA GLY A 90 -13.20 10.17 -4.58
C GLY A 90 -12.28 11.24 -5.16
N ALA A 91 -11.70 12.07 -4.29
CA ALA A 91 -10.61 12.97 -4.62
C ALA A 91 -9.37 12.58 -3.80
N PHE A 92 -8.26 12.39 -4.50
CA PHE A 92 -6.95 12.03 -3.95
C PHE A 92 -6.08 13.28 -3.99
N LEU A 93 -6.01 13.97 -2.84
CA LEU A 93 -5.35 15.25 -2.68
C LEU A 93 -3.84 15.06 -2.58
N ASP A 94 -3.09 15.81 -3.39
CA ASP A 94 -1.63 15.89 -3.30
C ASP A 94 -1.25 17.05 -2.38
N ILE A 95 -0.70 16.75 -1.21
CA ILE A 95 -0.23 17.76 -0.26
C ILE A 95 1.23 18.10 -0.57
N GLU A 96 1.51 19.37 -0.85
CA GLU A 96 2.85 19.77 -1.26
C GLU A 96 3.84 19.79 -0.09
N LYS A 97 4.74 18.81 -0.03
CA LYS A 97 5.84 18.71 0.94
C LYS A 97 5.36 18.86 2.39
N ALA A 98 4.37 18.06 2.79
CA ALA A 98 3.67 18.25 4.07
C ALA A 98 4.63 18.25 5.29
N PHE A 99 5.64 17.37 5.30
CA PHE A 99 6.65 17.32 6.35
C PHE A 99 7.56 18.55 6.40
N ASP A 100 7.92 19.10 5.25
CA ASP A 100 8.83 20.26 5.16
C ASP A 100 8.11 21.58 5.46
N LYS A 101 6.77 21.59 5.40
CA LYS A 101 5.94 22.78 5.61
C LYS A 101 5.29 22.86 7.00
N VAL A 102 5.57 21.92 7.90
CA VAL A 102 5.04 21.96 9.28
C VAL A 102 5.45 23.27 9.94
N TRP A 103 4.47 24.14 10.22
CA TRP A 103 4.73 25.42 10.87
C TRP A 103 4.96 25.22 12.37
N HIS A 104 6.19 25.48 12.82
CA HIS A 104 6.63 25.16 14.19
C HIS A 104 5.76 25.81 15.27
N GLU A 105 5.44 27.11 15.14
CA GLU A 105 4.62 27.80 16.15
C GLU A 105 3.19 27.26 16.20
N ALA A 106 2.61 26.90 15.05
CA ALA A 106 1.31 26.24 15.01
C ALA A 106 1.34 24.84 15.64
N LEU A 107 2.40 24.07 15.42
CA LEU A 107 2.58 22.78 16.09
C LEU A 107 2.65 22.94 17.62
N LEU A 108 3.44 23.89 18.11
CA LEU A 108 3.53 24.17 19.55
C LEU A 108 2.21 24.69 20.12
N TYR A 109 1.48 25.50 19.37
CA TYR A 109 0.12 25.93 19.72
C TYR A 109 -0.83 24.72 19.84
N LYS A 110 -0.81 23.80 18.86
CA LYS A 110 -1.63 22.58 18.89
C LYS A 110 -1.30 21.70 20.07
N MET A 111 -0.01 21.49 20.38
CA MET A 111 0.43 20.74 21.57
C MET A 111 -0.08 21.34 22.88
N LYS A 112 -0.05 22.68 23.01
CA LYS A 112 -0.63 23.36 24.18
C LYS A 112 -2.15 23.18 24.24
N LYS A 113 -2.84 23.31 23.10
CA LYS A 113 -4.29 23.14 23.01
C LYS A 113 -4.74 21.71 23.37
N THR A 114 -3.96 20.70 22.99
CA THR A 114 -4.20 19.29 23.34
C THR A 114 -3.71 18.91 24.75
N ARG A 115 -3.34 19.89 25.58
CA ARG A 115 -2.93 19.74 26.99
C ARG A 115 -1.69 18.86 27.20
N PHE A 116 -0.74 18.89 26.27
CA PHE A 116 0.56 18.24 26.51
C PHE A 116 1.29 18.89 27.69
N PRO A 117 2.06 18.11 28.48
CA PRO A 117 2.90 18.65 29.54
C PRO A 117 3.81 19.77 29.04
N LYS A 118 3.90 20.86 29.82
CA LYS A 118 4.74 22.03 29.49
C LYS A 118 6.19 21.64 29.24
N LYS A 119 6.74 20.69 30.01
CA LYS A 119 8.10 20.16 29.84
C LYS A 119 8.31 19.57 28.44
N LEU A 120 7.41 18.71 27.97
CA LEU A 120 7.50 18.09 26.64
C LEU A 120 7.35 19.11 25.51
N THR A 121 6.46 20.08 25.69
CA THR A 121 6.28 21.17 24.72
C THR A 121 7.55 22.03 24.61
N ASN A 122 8.21 22.32 25.73
CA ASN A 122 9.46 23.07 25.75
C ASN A 122 10.63 22.29 25.13
N ILE A 123 10.72 20.97 25.38
CA ILE A 123 11.71 20.10 24.72
C ILE A 123 11.48 20.10 23.21
N THR A 124 10.23 19.96 22.77
CA THR A 124 9.88 19.99 21.35
C THR A 124 10.21 21.34 20.71
N ARG A 125 9.93 22.44 21.40
CA ARG A 125 10.32 23.79 20.98
C ARG A 125 11.83 23.89 20.80
N SER A 126 12.61 23.50 21.80
CA SER A 126 14.08 23.49 21.72
C SER A 126 14.60 22.58 20.61
N TYR A 127 13.90 21.50 20.31
CA TYR A 127 14.26 20.57 19.24
C TYR A 127 14.06 21.15 17.84
N LEU A 128 13.07 22.03 17.64
CA LEU A 128 12.71 22.58 16.34
C LEU A 128 13.29 23.97 16.07
N GLN A 129 13.47 24.81 17.09
CA GLN A 129 13.92 26.19 16.94
C GLN A 129 15.42 26.30 16.64
N HIS A 130 15.79 27.41 15.98
CA HIS A 130 17.17 27.80 15.64
C HIS A 130 18.00 26.74 14.89
N ARG A 131 17.33 25.80 14.20
CA ARG A 131 18.00 24.84 13.36
C ARG A 131 18.56 25.50 12.12
N LYS A 132 19.73 25.03 11.71
CA LYS A 132 20.42 25.48 10.51
C LYS A 132 20.91 24.28 9.72
N PHE A 133 21.04 24.45 8.42
CA PHE A 133 21.57 23.42 7.53
C PHE A 133 22.56 24.01 6.54
N ILE A 134 23.47 23.15 6.09
CA ILE A 134 24.37 23.39 4.96
C ILE A 134 24.21 22.24 3.97
N VAL A 135 24.39 22.51 2.69
CA VAL A 135 24.44 21.50 1.64
C VAL A 135 25.90 21.30 1.27
N ARG A 136 26.37 20.05 1.30
CA ARG A 136 27.72 19.68 0.88
C ARG A 136 27.64 18.85 -0.41
N ILE A 137 28.31 19.31 -1.45
CA ILE A 137 28.52 18.56 -2.69
C ILE A 137 30.03 18.38 -2.82
N GLU A 138 30.50 17.15 -2.61
CA GLU A 138 31.94 16.81 -2.55
C GLU A 138 32.69 17.69 -1.53
N ASN A 139 33.54 18.60 -2.02
CA ASN A 139 34.36 19.49 -1.21
C ASN A 139 33.75 20.89 -1.07
N ALA A 140 32.71 21.22 -1.83
CA ALA A 140 32.02 22.49 -1.75
C ALA A 140 30.92 22.44 -0.67
N ARG A 141 30.81 23.51 0.12
CA ARG A 141 29.76 23.71 1.12
C ARG A 141 28.97 24.95 0.75
N SER A 142 27.65 24.89 0.90
CA SER A 142 26.80 26.08 0.82
C SER A 142 26.98 26.96 2.06
N GLU A 143 26.50 28.19 1.95
CA GLU A 143 26.22 29.03 3.10
C GLU A 143 25.23 28.35 4.06
N GLU A 144 25.34 28.72 5.33
CA GLU A 144 24.46 28.25 6.39
C GLU A 144 23.08 28.89 6.28
N LYS A 145 22.04 28.07 6.14
CA LYS A 145 20.65 28.53 6.05
C LYS A 145 19.85 28.10 7.27
N LYS A 146 18.96 28.99 7.74
CA LYS A 146 18.05 28.71 8.86
C LYS A 146 16.85 27.89 8.39
N ILE A 147 16.41 26.93 9.21
CA ILE A 147 15.17 26.16 8.99
C ILE A 147 14.03 26.89 9.71
N GLN A 148 13.06 27.38 8.95
CA GLN A 148 11.92 28.15 9.48
C GLN A 148 10.63 27.31 9.60
N ALA A 149 10.57 26.18 8.89
CA ALA A 149 9.44 25.27 8.89
C ALA A 149 9.91 23.85 8.61
N GLY A 150 9.06 22.90 8.96
CA GLY A 150 9.24 21.49 8.67
C GLY A 150 9.81 20.70 9.84
N VAL A 151 9.50 19.41 9.85
CA VAL A 151 10.12 18.46 10.76
C VAL A 151 11.30 17.78 10.06
N LEU A 152 12.33 17.42 10.83
CA LEU A 152 13.53 16.77 10.30
C LEU A 152 13.18 15.43 9.67
N GLN A 153 13.30 15.32 8.34
CA GLN A 153 13.15 14.05 7.63
C GLN A 153 14.21 13.05 8.11
N GLY A 154 13.78 11.81 8.39
CA GLY A 154 14.65 10.78 8.97
C GLY A 154 14.78 10.83 10.50
N SER A 155 14.22 11.85 11.16
CA SER A 155 14.12 11.83 12.63
C SER A 155 13.03 10.87 13.10
N ILE A 156 13.25 10.25 14.27
CA ILE A 156 12.26 9.38 14.91
C ILE A 156 10.99 10.16 15.31
N LEU A 157 11.15 11.43 15.73
CA LEU A 157 10.04 12.28 16.17
C LEU A 157 9.26 12.91 15.02
N GLY A 158 9.84 13.07 13.83
CA GLY A 158 9.21 13.76 12.70
C GLY A 158 7.79 13.26 12.37
N PRO A 159 7.59 11.95 12.16
CA PRO A 159 6.26 11.37 11.92
C PRO A 159 5.26 11.62 13.05
N LEU A 160 5.70 11.54 14.31
CA LEU A 160 4.84 11.78 15.46
C LEU A 160 4.40 13.25 15.54
N LEU A 161 5.34 14.17 15.37
CA LEU A 161 5.08 15.61 15.35
C LEU A 161 4.16 16.00 14.19
N PHE A 162 4.31 15.37 13.03
CA PHE A 162 3.39 15.55 11.93
C PHE A 162 1.98 15.07 12.28
N ASN A 163 1.83 13.87 12.87
CA ASN A 163 0.52 13.36 13.30
C ASN A 163 -0.16 14.29 14.32
N ILE A 164 0.60 14.85 15.28
CA ILE A 164 0.08 15.86 16.21
C ILE A 164 -0.34 17.13 15.45
N PHE A 165 0.40 17.50 14.42
CA PHE A 165 0.06 18.66 13.60
C PHE A 165 -1.25 18.48 12.84
N ILE A 166 -1.57 17.29 12.34
CA ILE A 166 -2.81 17.02 11.58
C ILE A 166 -3.94 16.43 12.42
N SER A 167 -3.75 16.24 13.73
CA SER A 167 -4.71 15.50 14.58
C SER A 167 -6.08 16.17 14.72
N ASP A 168 -6.16 17.48 14.49
CA ASP A 168 -7.39 18.28 14.59
C ASP A 168 -8.06 18.53 13.23
N ILE A 169 -7.78 17.69 12.23
CA ILE A 169 -8.46 17.71 10.94
C ILE A 169 -9.98 17.61 11.14
N PRO A 170 -10.79 18.43 10.46
CA PRO A 170 -12.24 18.43 10.66
C PRO A 170 -12.85 17.07 10.31
N LYS A 171 -13.90 16.69 11.04
CA LYS A 171 -14.73 15.54 10.65
C LYS A 171 -15.62 15.98 9.50
N MET A 172 -15.54 15.25 8.39
CA MET A 172 -16.34 15.52 7.19
C MET A 172 -17.83 15.31 7.47
N LYS A 173 -18.71 16.13 6.87
CA LYS A 173 -20.16 16.07 7.09
C LYS A 173 -20.82 15.03 6.21
N HIS A 174 -20.32 14.86 4.99
CA HIS A 174 -20.95 14.03 3.96
C HIS A 174 -20.04 12.94 3.39
N SER A 175 -18.75 13.09 3.59
CA SER A 175 -17.70 12.25 3.05
C SER A 175 -16.96 11.49 4.15
N LYS A 176 -16.10 10.57 3.73
CA LYS A 176 -15.11 9.94 4.59
C LYS A 176 -13.73 10.40 4.15
N ILE A 177 -12.84 10.54 5.12
CA ILE A 177 -11.44 10.88 4.88
C ILE A 177 -10.59 9.63 5.16
N ALA A 178 -9.71 9.29 4.23
CA ALA A 178 -8.61 8.36 4.45
C ALA A 178 -7.32 9.17 4.40
N GLN A 179 -6.45 9.01 5.38
CA GLN A 179 -5.23 9.79 5.46
C GLN A 179 -4.10 8.89 5.87
N PHE A 180 -2.96 9.05 5.22
CA PHE A 180 -1.74 8.36 5.56
C PHE A 180 -0.57 9.31 5.33
N ALA A 181 -0.06 9.87 6.43
CA ALA A 181 0.89 10.96 6.38
C ALA A 181 0.37 12.11 5.49
N ASP A 182 1.08 12.43 4.42
CA ASP A 182 0.76 13.48 3.44
C ASP A 182 -0.29 13.05 2.39
N ASP A 183 -0.46 11.75 2.16
CA ASP A 183 -1.49 11.24 1.26
C ASP A 183 -2.88 11.38 1.91
N THR A 184 -3.75 12.21 1.33
CA THR A 184 -5.12 12.40 1.81
C THR A 184 -6.12 12.09 0.70
N ALA A 185 -7.07 11.22 0.98
CA ALA A 185 -8.18 10.92 0.10
C ALA A 185 -9.51 11.23 0.79
N ILE A 186 -10.41 11.87 0.06
CA ILE A 186 -11.77 12.13 0.49
C ILE A 186 -12.74 11.47 -0.46
N TYR A 187 -13.78 10.82 0.07
CA TYR A 187 -14.73 10.11 -0.77
C TYR A 187 -16.15 10.11 -0.21
N THR A 188 -17.13 10.14 -1.11
CA THR A 188 -18.56 10.06 -0.78
C THR A 188 -19.30 9.18 -1.79
N SER A 189 -20.51 8.73 -1.41
CA SER A 189 -21.33 7.86 -2.24
C SER A 189 -22.77 8.38 -2.32
N ASN A 190 -23.30 8.53 -3.53
CA ASN A 190 -24.67 8.92 -3.77
C ASN A 190 -25.10 8.47 -5.18
N ARG A 191 -26.38 8.15 -5.36
CA ARG A 191 -26.95 7.80 -6.68
C ARG A 191 -27.07 9.03 -7.58
N ASN A 192 -27.37 10.20 -7.02
CA ASN A 192 -27.47 11.43 -7.77
C ASN A 192 -26.08 12.07 -7.92
N LYS A 193 -25.61 12.22 -9.17
CA LYS A 193 -24.30 12.79 -9.51
C LYS A 193 -24.15 14.25 -9.04
N LYS A 194 -25.21 15.05 -9.10
CA LYS A 194 -25.18 16.45 -8.63
C LYS A 194 -25.02 16.50 -7.11
N THR A 195 -25.81 15.71 -6.37
CA THR A 195 -25.69 15.63 -4.92
C THR A 195 -24.34 15.05 -4.47
N LEU A 196 -23.81 14.08 -5.21
CA LEU A 196 -22.48 13.52 -4.99
C LEU A 196 -21.40 14.59 -5.11
N THR A 197 -21.42 15.36 -6.21
CA THR A 197 -20.44 16.41 -6.48
C THR A 197 -20.55 17.53 -5.45
N ARG A 198 -21.77 18.01 -5.16
CA ARG A 198 -22.00 19.04 -4.14
C ARG A 198 -21.44 18.63 -2.77
N ARG A 199 -21.78 17.43 -2.30
CA ARG A 199 -21.31 16.91 -0.99
C ARG A 199 -19.79 16.79 -0.94
N LEU A 200 -19.18 16.30 -2.01
CA LEU A 200 -17.74 16.16 -2.11
C LEU A 200 -17.07 17.54 -2.13
N GLN A 201 -17.63 18.50 -2.86
CA GLN A 201 -17.13 19.87 -2.95
C GLN A 201 -17.19 20.59 -1.60
N GLU A 202 -18.32 20.53 -0.90
CA GLU A 202 -18.50 21.14 0.42
C GLU A 202 -17.45 20.65 1.43
N ASP A 203 -17.20 19.34 1.49
CA ASP A 203 -16.21 18.78 2.39
C ASP A 203 -14.76 19.07 1.92
N ILE A 204 -14.50 19.16 0.60
CA ILE A 204 -13.21 19.57 0.06
C ILE A 204 -12.91 21.02 0.42
N ASP A 205 -13.87 21.93 0.31
CA ASP A 205 -13.70 23.34 0.62
C ASP A 205 -13.39 23.56 2.09
N GLU A 206 -14.10 22.87 2.99
CA GLU A 206 -13.81 22.86 4.43
C GLU A 206 -12.40 22.35 4.73
N LEU A 207 -11.97 21.30 4.03
CA LEU A 207 -10.64 20.72 4.18
C LEU A 207 -9.53 21.62 3.62
N VAL A 208 -9.75 22.28 2.49
CA VAL A 208 -8.80 23.23 1.88
C VAL A 208 -8.63 24.45 2.79
N GLU A 209 -9.71 25.00 3.34
CA GLU A 209 -9.62 26.11 4.29
C GLU A 209 -8.90 25.70 5.59
N TYR A 210 -9.11 24.46 6.06
CA TYR A 210 -8.29 23.91 7.15
C TYR A 210 -6.79 23.88 6.80
N PHE A 211 -6.43 23.35 5.62
CA PHE A 211 -5.02 23.30 5.22
C PHE A 211 -4.41 24.70 5.07
N LYS A 212 -5.14 25.63 4.47
CA LYS A 212 -4.74 27.03 4.31
C LYS A 212 -4.51 27.72 5.65
N LYS A 213 -5.41 27.53 6.62
CA LYS A 213 -5.25 28.03 8.01
C LYS A 213 -3.94 27.55 8.64
N TRP A 214 -3.54 26.31 8.36
CA TRP A 214 -2.31 25.70 8.88
C TRP A 214 -1.10 25.83 7.94
N ARG A 215 -1.20 26.69 6.91
CA ARG A 215 -0.14 26.96 5.92
C ARG A 215 0.33 25.71 5.14
N ILE A 216 -0.54 24.71 5.04
CA ILE A 216 -0.36 23.56 4.14
C ILE A 216 -0.98 23.92 2.79
N LYS A 217 -0.22 23.71 1.71
CA LYS A 217 -0.69 23.94 0.34
C LYS A 217 -1.12 22.63 -0.31
N VAL A 218 -2.31 22.62 -0.88
CA VAL A 218 -2.83 21.50 -1.69
C VAL A 218 -2.49 21.76 -3.15
N ASN A 219 -1.95 20.77 -3.85
CA ASN A 219 -1.61 20.90 -5.26
C ASN A 219 -2.78 20.47 -6.15
N ALA A 220 -3.64 21.41 -6.49
CA ALA A 220 -4.81 21.16 -7.34
C ALA A 220 -4.48 20.46 -8.68
N LYS A 221 -3.32 20.74 -9.29
CA LYS A 221 -2.90 20.12 -10.56
C LYS A 221 -2.53 18.65 -10.42
N LYS A 222 -2.00 18.25 -9.26
CA LYS A 222 -1.61 16.86 -8.99
C LYS A 222 -2.72 16.06 -8.32
N THR A 223 -3.70 16.74 -7.72
CA THR A 223 -4.90 16.09 -7.21
C THR A 223 -5.62 15.35 -8.33
N VAL A 224 -6.03 14.11 -8.03
CA VAL A 224 -6.78 13.26 -8.96
C VAL A 224 -8.17 13.02 -8.40
N ALA A 225 -9.20 13.26 -9.22
CA ALA A 225 -10.58 12.88 -8.90
C ALA A 225 -10.97 11.64 -9.70
N VAL A 226 -11.62 10.66 -9.08
CA VAL A 226 -12.13 9.46 -9.75
C VAL A 226 -13.59 9.23 -9.39
N TYR A 227 -14.40 9.07 -10.43
CA TYR A 227 -15.80 8.68 -10.29
C TYR A 227 -15.91 7.16 -10.44
N PHE A 228 -16.28 6.50 -9.35
CA PHE A 228 -16.46 5.06 -9.28
C PHE A 228 -17.91 4.69 -9.59
N ASP A 229 -18.13 4.16 -10.79
CA ASP A 229 -19.40 3.56 -11.19
C ASP A 229 -19.20 2.14 -11.69
N TYR A 230 -19.54 1.18 -10.83
CA TYR A 230 -19.42 -0.25 -11.12
C TYR A 230 -20.55 -0.79 -12.01
N LYS A 231 -21.68 -0.08 -12.07
CA LYS A 231 -22.89 -0.52 -12.77
C LYS A 231 -23.19 0.26 -14.03
N ALA A 232 -22.40 1.27 -14.37
CA ALA A 232 -22.54 2.12 -15.54
C ALA A 232 -23.19 1.33 -16.68
N ARG A 233 -24.50 1.53 -16.84
CA ARG A 233 -25.22 0.95 -17.98
C ARG A 233 -24.55 1.58 -19.19
N LYS A 234 -24.36 0.84 -20.29
CA LYS A 234 -23.72 1.35 -21.52
C LYS A 234 -24.28 2.71 -22.02
N LYS A 235 -25.45 3.15 -21.54
CA LYS A 235 -26.12 4.42 -21.83
C LYS A 235 -25.84 5.59 -20.87
N ASP A 236 -25.19 5.38 -19.72
CA ASP A 236 -24.92 6.45 -18.74
C ASP A 236 -23.45 6.86 -18.80
N THR A 237 -23.09 7.65 -19.82
CA THR A 237 -21.72 8.09 -20.11
C THR A 237 -21.37 9.45 -19.52
N GLU A 238 -22.36 10.19 -19.01
CA GLU A 238 -22.14 11.55 -18.53
C GLU A 238 -21.38 11.54 -17.19
N LYS A 239 -20.24 12.21 -17.13
CA LYS A 239 -19.49 12.36 -15.88
C LYS A 239 -20.19 13.39 -14.99
N PRO A 240 -20.04 13.29 -13.65
CA PRO A 240 -20.47 14.37 -12.77
C PRO A 240 -19.77 15.69 -13.11
N GLU A 241 -20.33 16.80 -12.63
CA GLU A 241 -19.70 18.12 -12.70
C GLU A 241 -18.28 18.07 -12.09
N GLU A 242 -17.36 18.86 -12.63
CA GLU A 242 -15.97 18.90 -12.16
C GLU A 242 -15.89 19.55 -10.77
N ILE A 243 -15.09 18.96 -9.89
CA ILE A 243 -14.78 19.56 -8.59
C ILE A 243 -13.75 20.69 -8.77
N THR A 244 -13.74 21.64 -7.85
CA THR A 244 -12.80 22.77 -7.85
C THR A 244 -11.95 22.79 -6.59
N ILE A 245 -10.66 23.11 -6.74
CA ILE A 245 -9.73 23.34 -5.62
C ILE A 245 -9.03 24.66 -5.90
N GLU A 246 -9.16 25.64 -4.99
CA GLU A 246 -8.59 26.98 -5.16
C GLU A 246 -8.90 27.60 -6.54
N ASN A 247 -10.17 27.52 -6.98
CA ASN A 247 -10.66 27.95 -8.29
C ASN A 247 -10.09 27.19 -9.52
N GLN A 248 -9.31 26.13 -9.31
CA GLN A 248 -8.84 25.25 -10.38
C GLN A 248 -9.75 24.03 -10.51
N LYS A 249 -10.23 23.76 -11.72
CA LYS A 249 -11.06 22.59 -12.01
C LYS A 249 -10.20 21.31 -12.01
N VAL A 250 -10.62 20.30 -11.26
CA VAL A 250 -10.01 18.97 -11.24
C VAL A 250 -10.89 18.02 -12.04
N LYS A 251 -10.33 17.52 -13.15
CA LYS A 251 -11.02 16.61 -14.06
C LYS A 251 -11.16 15.22 -13.45
N TRP A 252 -12.30 14.58 -13.71
CA TRP A 252 -12.53 13.18 -13.39
C TRP A 252 -11.69 12.26 -14.29
N GLN A 253 -10.74 11.56 -13.68
CA GLN A 253 -9.88 10.57 -14.30
C GLN A 253 -10.44 9.15 -14.13
N ASP A 254 -9.94 8.23 -14.95
CA ASP A 254 -10.36 6.83 -14.94
C ASP A 254 -9.60 5.98 -13.91
N GLU A 255 -8.48 6.49 -13.40
CA GLU A 255 -7.62 5.82 -12.44
C GLU A 255 -6.95 6.84 -11.53
N ALA A 256 -6.69 6.45 -10.28
CA ALA A 256 -5.84 7.19 -9.35
C ALA A 256 -4.83 6.27 -8.69
N LYS A 257 -3.64 6.80 -8.43
CA LYS A 257 -2.63 6.13 -7.62
C LYS A 257 -2.73 6.65 -6.19
N TYR A 258 -2.96 5.75 -5.24
CA TYR A 258 -2.98 6.08 -3.82
C TYR A 258 -2.23 5.03 -3.01
N LEU A 259 -1.29 5.46 -2.15
CA LEU A 259 -0.42 4.57 -1.38
C LEU A 259 0.23 3.47 -2.22
N GLY A 260 0.66 3.81 -3.43
CA GLY A 260 1.29 2.86 -4.35
C GLY A 260 0.35 1.88 -5.07
N VAL A 261 -0.97 1.97 -4.83
CA VAL A 261 -2.01 1.16 -5.48
C VAL A 261 -2.74 1.97 -6.55
N LEU A 262 -2.84 1.43 -7.75
CA LEU A 262 -3.63 1.96 -8.86
C LEU A 262 -5.08 1.50 -8.72
N ILE A 263 -5.99 2.46 -8.59
CA ILE A 263 -7.42 2.25 -8.36
C ILE A 263 -8.18 2.77 -9.57
N ASP A 264 -8.75 1.86 -10.36
CA ASP A 264 -9.56 2.23 -11.54
C ASP A 264 -11.02 2.51 -11.17
N LYS A 265 -11.71 3.28 -12.02
CA LYS A 265 -13.14 3.63 -11.89
C LYS A 265 -14.08 2.43 -11.71
N ASN A 266 -13.71 1.26 -12.23
CA ASN A 266 -14.51 0.03 -12.12
C ASN A 266 -14.09 -0.86 -10.94
N LEU A 267 -13.04 -0.48 -10.20
CA LEU A 267 -12.44 -1.27 -9.12
C LEU A 267 -12.11 -2.71 -9.57
N LYS A 268 -11.55 -2.84 -10.78
CA LYS A 268 -11.07 -4.09 -11.38
C LYS A 268 -9.57 -4.34 -11.15
N PHE A 269 -8.82 -3.30 -10.78
CA PHE A 269 -7.38 -3.30 -10.46
C PHE A 269 -6.50 -3.88 -11.57
N ASN A 270 -6.96 -3.72 -12.80
CA ASN A 270 -6.32 -4.26 -13.99
C ASN A 270 -4.90 -3.70 -14.16
N SER A 271 -4.75 -2.38 -14.13
CA SER A 271 -3.46 -1.70 -14.26
C SER A 271 -2.53 -2.00 -13.08
N GLN A 272 -3.07 -2.20 -11.87
CA GLN A 272 -2.29 -2.62 -10.70
C GLN A 272 -1.59 -3.97 -10.93
N ILE A 273 -2.29 -4.97 -11.50
CA ILE A 273 -1.66 -6.27 -11.79
C ILE A 273 -0.60 -6.13 -12.89
N GLU A 274 -0.85 -5.32 -13.91
CA GLU A 274 0.14 -5.05 -14.96
C GLU A 274 1.40 -4.42 -14.37
N GLU A 275 1.24 -3.43 -13.49
CA GLU A 275 2.35 -2.77 -12.80
C GLU A 275 3.11 -3.75 -11.87
N ASN A 276 2.41 -4.59 -11.10
CA ASN A 276 3.04 -5.63 -10.29
C ASN A 276 3.81 -6.64 -11.17
N THR A 277 3.24 -7.03 -12.31
CA THR A 277 3.88 -7.95 -13.28
C THR A 277 5.12 -7.31 -13.88
N ARG A 278 5.04 -6.04 -14.27
CA ARG A 278 6.15 -5.25 -14.83
C ARG A 278 7.28 -5.14 -13.81
N LYS A 279 6.99 -4.77 -12.56
CA LYS A 279 7.98 -4.73 -11.46
C LYS A 279 8.62 -6.09 -11.21
N ALA A 280 7.83 -7.16 -11.19
CA ALA A 280 8.36 -8.51 -11.01
C ALA A 280 9.32 -8.93 -12.14
N LYS A 281 8.99 -8.59 -13.40
CA LYS A 281 9.87 -8.83 -14.55
C LYS A 281 11.16 -8.00 -14.48
N GLN A 282 11.06 -6.73 -14.07
CA GLN A 282 12.24 -5.87 -13.88
C GLN A 282 13.16 -6.41 -12.78
N LEU A 283 12.60 -6.76 -11.62
CA LEU A 283 13.35 -7.38 -10.53
C LEU A 283 13.99 -8.70 -10.98
N HIS A 284 13.28 -9.51 -11.75
CA HIS A 284 13.85 -10.73 -12.34
C HIS A 284 15.03 -10.41 -13.26
N GLY A 285 14.94 -9.39 -14.10
CA GLY A 285 16.05 -8.95 -14.96
C GLY A 285 17.27 -8.53 -14.16
N TYR A 286 17.09 -7.67 -13.15
CA TYR A 286 18.20 -7.22 -12.28
C TYR A 286 18.82 -8.35 -11.46
N LEU A 287 18.01 -9.30 -11.00
CA LEU A 287 18.46 -10.44 -10.22
C LEU A 287 18.87 -11.64 -11.09
N TYR A 288 18.74 -11.55 -12.41
CA TYR A 288 19.04 -12.64 -13.33
C TYR A 288 20.48 -13.17 -13.17
N PRO A 289 21.53 -12.34 -13.02
CA PRO A 289 22.89 -12.82 -12.79
C PRO A 289 23.02 -13.71 -11.54
N LEU A 290 22.22 -13.44 -10.52
CA LEU A 290 22.24 -14.16 -9.24
C LEU A 290 21.35 -15.40 -9.26
N LEU A 291 20.23 -15.34 -9.99
CA LEU A 291 19.22 -16.40 -10.00
C LEU A 291 19.49 -17.46 -11.07
N ASN A 292 20.17 -17.15 -12.17
CA ASN A 292 20.33 -18.12 -13.26
C ASN A 292 21.10 -19.40 -12.84
N LYS A 293 21.04 -20.43 -13.70
CA LYS A 293 21.69 -21.73 -13.47
C LYS A 293 23.23 -21.65 -13.35
N LYS A 294 23.85 -20.67 -14.00
CA LYS A 294 25.32 -20.45 -13.99
C LYS A 294 25.80 -19.75 -12.72
N SER A 295 24.90 -19.18 -11.93
CA SER A 295 25.22 -18.54 -10.66
C SER A 295 25.69 -19.57 -9.63
N LYS A 296 26.81 -19.25 -8.96
CA LYS A 296 27.41 -20.02 -7.86
C LYS A 296 26.57 -20.02 -6.58
N LEU A 297 25.51 -19.22 -6.52
CA LEU A 297 24.61 -19.19 -5.36
C LEU A 297 23.89 -20.54 -5.17
N THR A 298 23.82 -20.98 -3.91
CA THR A 298 23.05 -22.16 -3.52
C THR A 298 21.56 -21.96 -3.83
N LEU A 299 20.85 -23.06 -4.09
CA LEU A 299 19.41 -23.03 -4.34
C LEU A 299 18.65 -22.38 -3.17
N GLU A 300 19.05 -22.67 -1.93
CA GLU A 300 18.45 -22.09 -0.73
C GLU A 300 18.54 -20.55 -0.74
N ASN A 301 19.72 -19.99 -1.06
CA ASN A 301 19.91 -18.55 -1.13
C ASN A 301 19.13 -17.92 -2.28
N LYS A 302 19.05 -18.59 -3.44
CA LYS A 302 18.17 -18.17 -4.54
C LYS A 302 16.70 -18.14 -4.11
N MET A 303 16.24 -19.14 -3.38
CA MET A 303 14.87 -19.19 -2.84
C MET A 303 14.62 -18.10 -1.80
N LYS A 304 15.61 -17.79 -0.94
CA LYS A 304 15.52 -16.65 -0.01
C LYS A 304 15.30 -15.35 -0.78
N ILE A 305 16.10 -15.07 -1.80
CA ILE A 305 15.95 -13.87 -2.66
C ILE A 305 14.54 -13.79 -3.27
N ILE A 306 14.04 -14.89 -3.84
CA ILE A 306 12.69 -14.92 -4.42
C ILE A 306 11.62 -14.64 -3.35
N LYS A 307 11.74 -15.29 -2.18
CA LYS A 307 10.77 -15.16 -1.08
C LYS A 307 10.79 -13.77 -0.44
N THR A 308 11.93 -13.09 -0.38
CA THR A 308 12.09 -11.78 0.30
C THR A 308 11.91 -10.58 -0.62
N ILE A 309 12.21 -10.70 -1.92
CA ILE A 309 12.16 -9.56 -2.86
C ILE A 309 11.01 -9.71 -3.84
N ILE A 310 10.94 -10.85 -4.54
CA ILE A 310 10.01 -11.03 -5.67
C ILE A 310 8.59 -11.29 -5.20
N ILE A 311 8.40 -12.21 -4.24
CA ILE A 311 7.05 -12.53 -3.71
C ILE A 311 6.37 -11.28 -3.12
N PRO A 312 7.02 -10.43 -2.29
CA PRO A 312 6.41 -9.21 -1.79
C PRO A 312 6.02 -8.22 -2.89
N SER A 313 6.83 -8.08 -3.94
CA SER A 313 6.49 -7.23 -5.08
C SER A 313 5.26 -7.74 -5.85
N ILE A 314 5.15 -9.05 -6.03
CA ILE A 314 4.04 -9.69 -6.76
C ILE A 314 2.73 -9.63 -5.94
N THR A 315 2.84 -9.85 -4.63
CA THR A 315 1.70 -9.91 -3.70
C THR A 315 1.34 -8.55 -3.08
N TYR A 316 1.97 -7.48 -3.56
CA TYR A 316 1.68 -6.13 -3.10
C TYR A 316 0.22 -5.77 -3.36
N ALA A 317 -0.47 -5.31 -2.31
CA ALA A 317 -1.92 -5.06 -2.29
C ALA A 317 -2.80 -6.26 -2.71
N GLY A 318 -2.29 -7.50 -2.63
CA GLY A 318 -3.03 -8.71 -3.00
C GLY A 318 -4.38 -8.86 -2.31
N GLU A 319 -4.45 -8.46 -1.04
CA GLU A 319 -5.66 -8.46 -0.20
C GLU A 319 -6.82 -7.65 -0.81
N ILE A 320 -6.48 -6.68 -1.66
CA ILE A 320 -7.38 -5.74 -2.31
C ILE A 320 -7.83 -6.25 -3.69
N TRP A 321 -6.87 -6.54 -4.58
CA TRP A 321 -7.18 -6.77 -5.99
C TRP A 321 -7.47 -8.23 -6.31
N HIS A 322 -7.09 -9.18 -5.44
CA HIS A 322 -7.18 -10.59 -5.76
C HIS A 322 -8.61 -11.08 -5.94
N THR A 323 -9.61 -10.57 -5.23
CA THR A 323 -11.00 -11.03 -5.40
C THR A 323 -11.70 -10.37 -6.58
N THR A 324 -11.26 -9.18 -6.98
CA THR A 324 -11.94 -8.31 -7.95
C THR A 324 -11.40 -8.47 -9.38
N THR A 325 -10.13 -8.84 -9.52
CA THR A 325 -9.48 -8.85 -10.82
C THR A 325 -9.83 -10.09 -11.67
N GLN A 326 -9.70 -9.93 -12.98
CA GLN A 326 -9.91 -10.99 -13.97
C GLN A 326 -8.92 -12.15 -13.82
N THR A 327 -9.42 -13.38 -14.04
CA THR A 327 -8.65 -14.62 -13.86
C THR A 327 -7.41 -14.70 -14.74
N HIS A 328 -7.45 -14.25 -16.00
CA HIS A 328 -6.31 -14.35 -16.92
C HIS A 328 -5.10 -13.51 -16.47
N ARG A 329 -5.33 -12.36 -15.81
CA ARG A 329 -4.26 -11.49 -15.32
C ARG A 329 -3.55 -12.09 -14.10
N LYS A 330 -4.33 -12.71 -13.19
CA LYS A 330 -3.77 -13.50 -12.07
C LYS A 330 -2.91 -14.65 -12.58
N ARG A 331 -3.38 -15.32 -13.63
CA ARG A 331 -2.61 -16.38 -14.31
C ARG A 331 -1.29 -15.84 -14.87
N THR A 332 -1.30 -14.69 -15.54
CA THR A 332 -0.07 -14.07 -16.08
C THR A 332 0.96 -13.77 -14.98
N LEU A 333 0.49 -13.30 -13.82
CA LEU A 333 1.34 -13.03 -12.67
C LEU A 333 1.90 -14.32 -12.04
N GLN A 334 1.07 -15.36 -11.92
CA GLN A 334 1.50 -16.71 -11.50
C GLN A 334 2.52 -17.32 -12.47
N GLU A 335 2.31 -17.17 -13.77
CA GLU A 335 3.24 -17.65 -14.81
C GLU A 335 4.58 -16.92 -14.73
N THR A 336 4.56 -15.62 -14.42
CA THR A 336 5.78 -14.84 -14.17
C THR A 336 6.55 -15.39 -12.98
N LEU A 337 5.87 -15.64 -11.85
CA LEU A 337 6.49 -16.28 -10.68
C LEU A 337 7.07 -17.66 -11.04
N ASN A 338 6.33 -18.50 -11.76
CA ASN A 338 6.78 -19.82 -12.18
C ASN A 338 8.04 -19.76 -13.06
N LYS A 339 8.10 -18.81 -14.00
CA LYS A 339 9.28 -18.60 -14.84
C LYS A 339 10.52 -18.24 -14.01
N ILE A 340 10.35 -17.38 -13.02
CA ILE A 340 11.44 -16.95 -12.12
C ILE A 340 11.93 -18.13 -11.28
N VAL A 341 11.01 -18.88 -10.68
CA VAL A 341 11.35 -20.06 -9.87
C VAL A 341 12.06 -21.12 -10.70
N ARG A 342 11.56 -21.42 -11.91
CA ARG A 342 12.22 -22.36 -12.83
C ARG A 342 13.61 -21.90 -13.27
N THR A 343 13.79 -20.60 -13.48
CA THR A 343 15.12 -20.03 -13.80
C THR A 343 16.09 -20.25 -12.64
N ALA A 344 15.62 -20.13 -11.41
CA ALA A 344 16.40 -20.30 -10.19
C ALA A 344 16.74 -21.77 -9.86
N THR A 345 15.81 -22.69 -10.07
CA THR A 345 16.03 -24.13 -9.87
C THR A 345 16.80 -24.77 -11.01
N GLY A 346 16.74 -24.15 -12.18
CA GLY A 346 17.25 -24.77 -13.39
C GLY A 346 16.40 -25.93 -13.89
N GLY A 347 15.13 -26.01 -13.50
CA GLY A 347 14.24 -27.11 -13.85
C GLY A 347 14.11 -27.30 -15.38
N PRO A 348 14.21 -28.54 -15.89
CA PRO A 348 14.04 -28.85 -17.31
C PRO A 348 12.58 -28.66 -17.77
N TRP A 349 12.37 -28.63 -19.09
CA TRP A 349 11.09 -28.26 -19.69
C TRP A 349 9.96 -29.27 -19.41
N TYR A 350 10.30 -30.55 -19.23
CA TYR A 350 9.36 -31.64 -18.98
C TYR A 350 8.88 -31.72 -17.53
N ILE A 351 9.57 -31.07 -16.57
CA ILE A 351 9.08 -31.02 -15.18
C ILE A 351 8.01 -29.92 -15.07
N SER A 352 6.87 -30.31 -14.52
CA SER A 352 5.76 -29.39 -14.34
C SER A 352 6.13 -28.25 -13.39
N ASN A 353 5.56 -27.06 -13.62
CA ASN A 353 5.74 -25.93 -12.70
C ASN A 353 5.21 -26.23 -11.29
N GLN A 354 4.28 -27.19 -11.16
CA GLN A 354 3.74 -27.58 -9.88
C GLN A 354 4.75 -28.37 -9.06
N GLN A 355 5.36 -29.40 -9.65
CA GLN A 355 6.41 -30.20 -9.00
C GLN A 355 7.58 -29.32 -8.55
N ILE A 356 8.09 -28.45 -9.44
CA ILE A 356 9.19 -27.52 -9.09
C ILE A 356 8.83 -26.66 -7.87
N ARG A 357 7.59 -26.18 -7.77
CA ARG A 357 7.13 -25.34 -6.66
C ARG A 357 7.03 -26.14 -5.35
N GLU A 358 6.52 -27.35 -5.43
CA GLU A 358 6.37 -28.26 -4.28
C GLU A 358 7.75 -28.62 -3.71
N GLU A 359 8.73 -28.95 -4.57
CA GLU A 359 10.11 -29.26 -4.17
C GLU A 359 10.81 -28.10 -3.46
N VAL A 360 10.63 -26.86 -3.92
CA VAL A 360 11.28 -25.67 -3.31
C VAL A 360 10.43 -24.99 -2.22
N GLY A 361 9.26 -25.54 -1.92
CA GLY A 361 8.32 -24.99 -0.95
C GLY A 361 7.87 -23.55 -1.28
N ILE A 362 7.51 -23.29 -2.55
CA ILE A 362 6.89 -22.03 -2.98
C ILE A 362 5.40 -22.25 -3.26
N GLN A 363 4.58 -21.54 -2.49
CA GLN A 363 3.13 -21.55 -2.62
C GLN A 363 2.63 -20.88 -3.91
N THR A 364 1.40 -21.21 -4.31
CA THR A 364 0.75 -20.52 -5.42
C THR A 364 0.40 -19.07 -5.07
N LEU A 365 0.21 -18.21 -6.07
CA LEU A 365 -0.22 -16.83 -5.90
C LEU A 365 -1.51 -16.74 -5.08
N GLN A 366 -2.45 -17.66 -5.32
CA GLN A 366 -3.69 -17.78 -4.58
C GLN A 366 -3.41 -18.05 -3.10
N GLU A 367 -2.62 -19.08 -2.77
CA GLU A 367 -2.26 -19.42 -1.39
C GLU A 367 -1.51 -18.29 -0.68
N LEU A 368 -0.54 -17.67 -1.37
CA LEU A 368 0.24 -16.56 -0.84
C LEU A 368 -0.65 -15.39 -0.43
N ILE A 369 -1.62 -15.04 -1.27
CA ILE A 369 -2.55 -13.93 -1.00
C ILE A 369 -3.61 -14.33 0.01
N THR A 370 -4.15 -15.55 -0.04
CA THR A 370 -5.08 -16.06 0.98
C THR A 370 -4.44 -15.97 2.37
N ARG A 371 -3.22 -16.49 2.53
CA ARG A 371 -2.48 -16.42 3.80
C ARG A 371 -2.22 -14.98 4.25
N LYS A 372 -1.90 -14.09 3.32
CA LYS A 372 -1.67 -12.67 3.62
C LYS A 372 -2.98 -11.98 4.06
N THR A 373 -4.09 -12.32 3.42
CA THR A 373 -5.43 -11.81 3.74
C THR A 373 -5.90 -12.32 5.09
N GLU A 374 -5.72 -13.61 5.40
CA GLU A 374 -6.02 -14.20 6.70
C GLU A 374 -5.24 -13.50 7.81
N LYS A 375 -3.92 -13.37 7.66
CA LYS A 375 -3.09 -12.61 8.61
C LYS A 375 -3.56 -11.17 8.78
N PHE A 376 -3.96 -10.51 7.69
CA PHE A 376 -4.48 -9.15 7.75
C PHE A 376 -5.80 -9.07 8.53
N LEU A 377 -6.71 -10.02 8.32
CA LEU A 377 -8.00 -10.08 9.02
C LEU A 377 -7.83 -10.40 10.51
N THR A 378 -7.01 -11.39 10.88
CA THR A 378 -6.72 -11.71 12.29
C THR A 378 -6.12 -10.52 13.02
N ASN A 379 -5.15 -9.82 12.40
CA ASN A 379 -4.56 -8.61 12.99
C ASN A 379 -5.58 -7.47 13.18
N ILE A 380 -6.64 -7.45 12.38
CA ILE A 380 -7.71 -6.45 12.46
C ILE A 380 -8.70 -6.82 13.58
N GLU A 381 -9.05 -8.10 13.72
CA GLU A 381 -9.93 -8.60 14.79
C GLU A 381 -9.30 -8.45 16.18
N GLU A 382 -7.98 -8.64 16.28
CA GLU A 382 -7.22 -8.46 17.53
C GLU A 382 -6.85 -6.99 17.81
N HIS A 383 -7.26 -6.05 16.95
CA HIS A 383 -6.83 -4.66 17.08
C HIS A 383 -7.54 -3.94 18.23
N GLN A 384 -6.78 -3.33 19.13
CA GLN A 384 -7.31 -2.56 20.27
C GLN A 384 -8.01 -1.24 19.88
N ASN A 385 -8.15 -0.92 18.59
CA ASN A 385 -8.69 0.38 18.16
C ASN A 385 -10.18 0.25 17.88
N GLU A 386 -11.00 0.96 18.67
CA GLU A 386 -12.46 0.92 18.57
C GLU A 386 -12.99 1.29 17.18
N GLU A 387 -12.35 2.22 16.46
CA GLU A 387 -12.79 2.62 15.12
C GLU A 387 -12.61 1.48 14.10
N ILE A 388 -11.53 0.72 14.23
CA ILE A 388 -11.29 -0.48 13.41
C ILE A 388 -12.34 -1.54 13.75
N ASN A 389 -12.64 -1.75 15.04
CA ASN A 389 -13.63 -2.73 15.48
C ASN A 389 -15.07 -2.37 15.05
N LYS A 390 -15.45 -1.09 15.09
CA LYS A 390 -16.74 -0.59 14.58
C LYS A 390 -16.92 -0.90 13.10
N ILE A 391 -15.84 -0.80 12.30
CA ILE A 391 -15.85 -1.09 10.86
C ILE A 391 -16.03 -2.59 10.58
N ILE A 392 -15.47 -3.47 11.42
CA ILE A 392 -15.64 -4.92 11.33
C ILE A 392 -17.09 -5.30 11.69
N GLN A 393 -17.58 -4.83 12.84
CA GLN A 393 -18.90 -5.16 13.38
C GLN A 393 -20.05 -4.72 12.45
N THR A 394 -19.92 -3.58 11.77
CA THR A 394 -20.92 -3.13 10.77
C THR A 394 -21.01 -4.06 9.56
N LYS A 395 -20.00 -4.89 9.30
CA LYS A 395 -19.99 -5.86 8.19
C LYS A 395 -20.39 -7.26 8.63
N THR A 396 -20.04 -7.69 9.84
CA THR A 396 -20.37 -9.05 10.33
C THR A 396 -21.89 -9.30 10.39
N ARG A 397 -22.72 -8.28 10.67
CA ARG A 397 -24.19 -8.35 10.59
C ARG A 397 -24.77 -8.73 9.21
N LYS A 398 -23.97 -8.68 8.13
CA LYS A 398 -24.33 -9.20 6.79
C LYS A 398 -23.65 -10.52 6.42
N THR A 399 -22.76 -11.03 7.27
CA THR A 399 -21.81 -12.12 6.96
C THR A 399 -22.01 -13.37 7.84
N ASP A 400 -22.99 -13.37 8.75
CA ASP A 400 -23.30 -14.50 9.64
C ASP A 400 -23.67 -15.80 8.92
N LYS A 401 -24.02 -15.74 7.62
CA LYS A 401 -24.22 -16.93 6.77
C LYS A 401 -22.93 -17.59 6.28
N ILE A 402 -21.78 -16.92 6.29
CA ILE A 402 -20.52 -17.45 5.73
C ILE A 402 -19.63 -18.04 6.82
N THR A 403 -19.58 -17.42 8.00
CA THR A 403 -18.83 -17.93 9.16
C THR A 403 -19.42 -19.25 9.68
N SER A 404 -20.75 -19.41 9.60
CA SER A 404 -21.46 -20.67 9.87
C SER A 404 -21.12 -21.76 8.84
N LEU A 405 -21.00 -21.41 7.55
CA LEU A 405 -20.59 -22.34 6.49
C LEU A 405 -19.11 -22.76 6.58
N LEU A 406 -18.21 -21.86 7.00
CA LEU A 406 -16.79 -22.17 7.20
C LEU A 406 -16.55 -23.00 8.47
N LYS A 407 -17.31 -22.76 9.55
CA LYS A 407 -17.32 -23.65 10.73
C LYS A 407 -17.88 -25.04 10.38
N TRP A 408 -18.95 -25.12 9.59
CA TRP A 408 -19.53 -26.38 9.12
C TRP A 408 -18.54 -27.18 8.24
N LYS A 409 -17.83 -26.51 7.33
CA LYS A 409 -16.87 -27.19 6.44
C LYS A 409 -15.66 -27.75 7.21
N ARG A 410 -15.20 -27.03 8.23
CA ARG A 410 -14.09 -27.46 9.10
C ARG A 410 -14.48 -28.70 9.92
N THR A 411 -15.69 -28.74 10.49
CA THR A 411 -16.19 -29.92 11.23
C THR A 411 -16.48 -31.14 10.34
N HIS A 412 -16.81 -30.94 9.06
CA HIS A 412 -17.12 -32.02 8.12
C HIS A 412 -15.89 -32.58 7.37
N GLU A 413 -14.80 -31.82 7.25
CA GLU A 413 -13.50 -32.32 6.76
C GLU A 413 -12.78 -33.13 7.85
N ASP A 414 -12.85 -32.71 9.12
CA ASP A 414 -12.27 -33.45 10.24
C ASP A 414 -12.95 -34.83 10.47
N THR A 415 -14.26 -34.92 10.26
CA THR A 415 -15.03 -36.18 10.37
C THR A 415 -14.76 -37.16 9.21
N LYS A 416 -14.53 -36.67 7.99
CA LYS A 416 -14.12 -37.52 6.85
C LYS A 416 -12.71 -38.10 7.03
N THR A 417 -11.81 -37.34 7.63
CA THR A 417 -10.42 -37.79 7.87
C THR A 417 -10.37 -38.89 8.94
N ILE A 418 -11.29 -38.84 9.92
CA ILE A 418 -11.46 -39.88 10.95
C ILE A 418 -12.06 -41.15 10.34
N ASP A 419 -13.05 -41.03 9.45
CA ASP A 419 -13.72 -42.19 8.84
C ASP A 419 -12.83 -42.96 7.85
N ASP A 420 -11.99 -42.26 7.07
CA ASP A 420 -11.00 -42.88 6.18
C ASP A 420 -9.84 -43.55 6.96
N SER A 421 -9.50 -43.04 8.15
CA SER A 421 -8.50 -43.66 9.03
C SER A 421 -9.03 -44.94 9.69
N ASN A 422 -10.33 -45.01 9.99
CA ASN A 422 -10.99 -46.20 10.54
C ASN A 422 -11.26 -47.27 9.48
N LYS A 423 -11.48 -46.90 8.21
CA LYS A 423 -11.57 -47.86 7.10
C LYS A 423 -10.23 -48.54 6.78
N ARG A 424 -9.10 -47.82 6.91
CA ARG A 424 -7.76 -48.41 6.69
C ARG A 424 -7.30 -49.36 7.80
N ARG A 425 -7.85 -49.24 9.02
CA ARG A 425 -7.58 -50.16 10.14
C ARG A 425 -8.40 -51.44 10.14
N ARG A 426 -9.37 -51.59 9.22
CA ARG A 426 -10.19 -52.81 9.06
C ARG A 426 -9.73 -53.73 7.91
N ILE A 427 -8.61 -53.42 7.25
CA ILE A 427 -8.06 -54.22 6.11
C ILE A 427 -6.61 -54.68 6.40
N THR A 428 -6.20 -54.65 7.67
CA THR A 428 -5.04 -55.39 8.21
C THR A 428 -5.57 -56.23 9.34
#